data_AF-A0A2D8LYT0-F1
#
_entry.id   AF-A0A2D8LYT0-F1
#
_cell.length_a   1.000
_cell.length_b   1.000
_cell.length_c   1.000
_cell.angle_alpha   90.00
_cell.angle_beta   90.00
_cell.angle_gamma   90.00
#
_symmetry.space_group_name_H-M   'P 1'
#
loop_
_entity.id
_entity.type
_entity.pdbx_description
1 polymer ?
#
loop_
_entity_poly.entity_id
_entity_poly.type
_entity_poly.pdbx_seq_one_letter_code
_entity_poly.pdbx_strand_id
1 'polypeptide(L)'
;MKAVDKFIKEWKNSPSISSFLDKGLEFPNPQEVHAYLDTLPPTKQEKLRGELTEIVEILEKFSREVSASMEETSSQINKTKAAKQASIAYTKADKTS
;
A
#
# COMPACT_ATOMS: atom_id res chain seq x y z
N MET A 1 -13.41 22.62 3.51
CA MET A 1 -13.56 21.24 4.00
C MET A 1 -12.28 20.90 4.75
N LYS A 2 -12.34 20.46 6.02
CA LYS A 2 -11.13 20.18 6.82
C LYS A 2 -10.34 19.02 6.20
N ALA A 3 -9.01 19.00 6.34
CA ALA A 3 -8.14 17.98 5.73
C ALA A 3 -8.58 16.54 6.06
N VAL A 4 -8.99 16.31 7.31
CA VAL A 4 -9.50 15.03 7.80
C VAL A 4 -10.81 14.60 7.10
N ASP A 5 -11.76 15.53 6.91
CA ASP A 5 -13.01 15.23 6.21
C ASP A 5 -12.76 14.89 4.74
N LYS A 6 -11.83 15.61 4.10
CA LYS A 6 -11.45 15.33 2.72
C LYS A 6 -10.82 13.94 2.64
N PHE A 7 -9.87 13.62 3.51
CA PHE A 7 -9.20 12.32 3.54
C PHE A 7 -10.21 11.16 3.67
N ILE A 8 -11.12 11.23 4.64
CA ILE A 8 -12.11 10.17 4.87
C ILE A 8 -13.13 10.09 3.75
N LYS A 9 -13.55 11.23 3.20
CA LYS A 9 -14.46 11.24 2.06
C LYS A 9 -13.82 10.57 0.84
N GLU A 10 -12.56 10.87 0.56
CA GLU A 10 -11.84 10.28 -0.57
C GLU A 10 -11.59 8.78 -0.35
N TRP A 11 -11.30 8.36 0.89
CA TRP A 11 -11.24 6.94 1.25
C TRP A 11 -12.55 6.22 0.92
N LYS A 12 -13.68 6.75 1.40
CA LYS A 12 -15.01 6.15 1.19
C LYS A 12 -15.48 6.15 -0.26
N ASN A 13 -15.04 7.11 -1.05
CA ASN A 13 -15.39 7.21 -2.47
C ASN A 13 -14.43 6.47 -3.39
N SER A 14 -13.35 5.91 -2.85
CA SER A 14 -12.37 5.16 -3.64
C SER A 14 -12.84 3.71 -3.79
N PRO A 15 -12.94 3.18 -5.02
CA PRO A 15 -13.39 1.80 -5.25
C PRO A 15 -12.35 0.75 -4.86
N SER A 16 -11.09 1.15 -4.68
CA SER A 16 -9.99 0.29 -4.25
C SER A 16 -8.91 1.07 -3.51
N ILE A 17 -8.05 0.37 -2.76
CA ILE A 17 -6.90 0.96 -2.06
C ILE A 17 -5.96 1.64 -3.06
N SER A 18 -5.68 1.02 -4.20
CA SER A 18 -4.86 1.64 -5.26
C SER A 18 -5.49 2.94 -5.78
N SER A 19 -6.80 2.95 -6.02
CA SER A 19 -7.51 4.15 -6.48
C SER A 19 -7.46 5.29 -5.46
N PHE A 20 -7.44 4.95 -4.17
CA PHE A 20 -7.25 5.89 -3.09
C PHE A 20 -5.83 6.46 -3.06
N LEU A 21 -4.82 5.59 -3.15
CA LEU A 21 -3.40 6.00 -3.16
C LEU A 21 -3.07 6.86 -4.38
N ASP A 22 -3.66 6.58 -5.54
CA ASP A 22 -3.50 7.36 -6.77
C ASP A 22 -3.99 8.81 -6.64
N LYS A 23 -4.84 9.11 -5.64
CA LYS A 23 -5.24 10.49 -5.33
C LYS A 23 -4.10 11.33 -4.76
N GLY A 24 -3.00 10.71 -4.33
CA GLY A 24 -1.84 11.40 -3.76
C GLY A 24 -2.18 12.18 -2.49
N LEU A 25 -3.17 11.72 -1.72
CA LEU A 25 -3.57 12.38 -0.47
C LEU A 25 -2.59 12.00 0.63
N GLU A 26 -2.02 13.02 1.26
CA GLU A 26 -1.26 12.83 2.47
C GLU A 26 -2.18 12.48 3.64
N PHE A 27 -1.66 11.66 4.56
CA PHE A 27 -2.34 11.45 5.83
C PHE A 27 -2.47 12.80 6.56
N PRO A 28 -3.65 13.10 7.14
CA PRO A 28 -3.81 14.33 7.90
C PRO A 28 -2.84 14.37 9.09
N ASN A 29 -2.33 15.55 9.41
CA ASN A 29 -1.39 15.68 10.54
C ASN A 29 -2.09 15.25 11.85
N PRO A 30 -1.43 14.46 12.73
CA PRO A 30 -2.00 14.05 14.01
C PRO A 30 -2.58 15.21 14.84
N GLN A 31 -1.93 16.37 14.85
CA GLN A 31 -2.40 17.56 15.57
C GLN A 31 -3.71 18.11 14.97
N GLU A 32 -3.83 18.08 13.63
CA GLU A 32 -5.07 18.48 12.95
C GLU A 32 -6.19 17.49 13.17
N VAL A 33 -5.87 16.19 13.24
CA VAL A 33 -6.83 15.13 13.60
C VAL A 33 -7.34 15.33 15.03
N HIS A 34 -6.46 15.55 16.00
CA HIS A 34 -6.84 15.82 17.39
C HIS A 34 -7.68 17.10 17.49
N ALA A 35 -7.22 18.20 16.92
CA ALA A 35 -7.97 19.45 16.91
C ALA A 35 -9.34 19.30 16.22
N TYR A 36 -9.46 18.47 15.19
CA TYR A 36 -10.74 18.19 14.55
C TYR A 36 -11.66 17.35 15.43
N LEU A 37 -11.14 16.28 16.04
CA LEU A 37 -11.86 15.44 16.99
C LEU A 37 -12.45 16.28 18.13
N ASP A 38 -11.68 17.21 18.69
CA ASP A 38 -12.13 18.07 19.79
C ASP A 38 -13.31 18.98 19.39
N THR A 39 -13.50 19.25 18.08
CA THR A 39 -14.67 20.01 17.59
C THR A 39 -15.94 19.17 17.43
N LEU A 40 -15.87 17.85 17.61
CA LEU A 40 -16.98 16.92 17.40
C LEU A 40 -17.57 16.43 18.73
N PRO A 41 -18.87 16.08 18.77
CA PRO A 41 -19.46 15.42 19.93
C PRO A 41 -18.84 14.03 20.17
N PRO A 42 -18.84 13.51 21.41
CA PRO A 42 -18.14 12.27 21.78
C PRO A 42 -18.47 11.06 20.90
N THR A 43 -19.74 10.90 20.52
CA THR A 43 -20.18 9.80 19.64
C THR A 43 -19.59 9.87 18.24
N LYS A 44 -19.39 11.08 17.71
CA LYS A 44 -18.72 11.27 16.41
C LYS A 44 -17.20 11.14 16.53
N GLN A 45 -16.62 11.50 17.68
CA GLN A 45 -15.19 11.30 17.93
C GLN A 45 -14.83 9.81 17.92
N GLU A 46 -15.58 8.98 18.66
CA GLU A 46 -15.34 7.54 18.71
C GLU A 46 -15.45 6.91 17.32
N LYS A 47 -16.52 7.25 16.59
CA LYS A 47 -16.70 6.80 15.21
C LYS A 47 -15.53 7.21 14.31
N LEU A 48 -15.14 8.48 14.36
CA LEU A 48 -14.04 9.02 13.55
C LEU A 48 -12.70 8.35 13.87
N ARG A 49 -12.41 8.12 15.16
CA ARG A 49 -11.23 7.36 15.60
C ARG A 49 -11.25 5.94 15.05
N GLY A 50 -12.38 5.25 15.14
CA GLY A 50 -12.55 3.92 14.58
C GLY A 50 -12.29 3.87 13.08
N GLU A 51 -12.86 4.80 12.31
CA GLU A 51 -12.64 4.91 10.87
C GLU A 51 -11.16 5.15 10.54
N LEU A 52 -10.48 6.05 11.26
CA LEU A 52 -9.05 6.32 11.04
C LEU A 52 -8.17 5.10 11.38
N THR A 53 -8.47 4.39 12.47
CA THR A 53 -7.77 3.16 12.83
C THR A 53 -7.92 2.09 11.75
N GLU A 54 -9.15 1.85 11.28
CA GLU A 54 -9.44 0.87 10.24
C GLU A 54 -8.67 1.20 8.94
N ILE A 55 -8.63 2.49 8.54
CA ILE A 55 -7.88 2.93 7.37
C ILE A 55 -6.39 2.60 7.51
N VAL A 56 -5.80 2.91 8.67
CA VAL A 56 -4.38 2.63 8.94
C VAL A 56 -4.10 1.13 8.88
N GLU A 57 -4.92 0.29 9.53
CA GLU A 57 -4.75 -1.17 9.53
C GLU A 57 -4.82 -1.76 8.11
N ILE A 58 -5.77 -1.28 7.30
CA ILE A 58 -5.92 -1.72 5.90
C ILE A 58 -4.70 -1.31 5.08
N LEU A 59 -4.21 -0.07 5.24
CA LEU A 59 -3.04 0.41 4.51
C LEU A 59 -1.75 -0.29 4.94
N GLU A 60 -1.59 -0.59 6.24
CA GLU A 60 -0.48 -1.40 6.74
C GLU A 60 -0.50 -2.81 6.16
N LYS A 61 -1.67 -3.44 6.13
CA LYS A 61 -1.84 -4.77 5.52
C LYS A 61 -1.49 -4.74 4.04
N PHE A 62 -2.01 -3.77 3.29
CA PHE A 62 -1.72 -3.60 1.87
C PHE A 62 -0.22 -3.37 1.62
N SER A 63 0.44 -2.56 2.45
CA SER A 63 1.89 -2.33 2.38
C SER A 63 2.70 -3.63 2.56
N ARG A 64 2.28 -4.49 3.50
CA ARG A 64 2.91 -5.81 3.70
C ARG A 64 2.69 -6.73 2.51
N GLU A 65 1.48 -6.77 1.95
CA GLU A 65 1.15 -7.57 0.77
C GLU A 65 1.96 -7.14 -0.46
N VAL A 66 2.07 -5.83 -0.70
CA VAL A 66 2.90 -5.28 -1.78
C VAL A 66 4.37 -5.65 -1.57
N SER A 67 4.89 -5.51 -0.36
CA SER A 67 6.28 -5.86 -0.04
C SER A 67 6.57 -7.34 -0.29
N ALA A 68 5.66 -8.23 0.11
CA ALA A 68 5.77 -9.67 -0.15
C ALA A 68 5.72 -9.98 -1.65
N SER A 69 4.82 -9.33 -2.39
CA SER A 69 4.72 -9.50 -3.85
C SER A 69 5.98 -9.02 -4.59
N MET A 70 6.60 -7.93 -4.13
CA MET A 70 7.88 -7.45 -4.68
C MET A 70 9.01 -8.46 -4.43
N GLU A 71 9.07 -9.06 -3.24
CA GLU A 71 10.07 -10.09 -2.92
C GLU A 71 9.88 -11.34 -3.79
N GLU A 72 8.63 -11.81 -3.94
CA GLU A 72 8.32 -12.94 -4.80
C GLU A 72 8.67 -12.66 -6.27
N THR A 73 8.31 -11.48 -6.78
CA THR A 73 8.62 -11.06 -8.15
C THR A 73 10.14 -11.02 -8.38
N SER A 74 10.90 -10.48 -7.43
CA SER A 74 12.36 -10.47 -7.48
C SER A 74 12.95 -11.88 -7.51
N SER A 75 12.41 -12.80 -6.70
CA SER A 75 12.78 -14.22 -6.69
C SER A 75 12.52 -14.88 -8.05
N GLN A 76 11.37 -14.63 -8.66
CA GLN A 76 11.02 -15.16 -9.99
C GLN A 76 11.95 -14.63 -11.09
N ILE A 77 12.29 -13.34 -11.07
CA ILE A 77 13.26 -12.74 -11.99
C ILE A 77 14.64 -13.41 -11.86
N ASN A 78 15.10 -13.63 -10.63
CA ASN A 78 16.41 -14.26 -10.39
C ASN A 78 16.44 -15.72 -10.84
N LYS A 79 15.38 -16.49 -10.57
CA LYS A 79 15.23 -17.86 -11.09
C LYS A 79 15.26 -17.88 -12.62
N THR A 80 14.58 -16.93 -13.26
CA THR A 80 14.54 -16.82 -14.73
C THR A 80 15.92 -16.47 -15.31
N LYS A 81 16.67 -15.55 -14.67
CA LYS A 81 18.05 -15.23 -15.06
C LYS A 81 18.96 -16.45 -14.93
N ALA A 82 18.87 -17.20 -13.83
CA ALA A 82 19.65 -18.41 -13.62
C ALA A 82 19.34 -19.49 -14.67
N ALA A 83 18.06 -19.71 -14.98
CA ALA A 83 17.63 -20.63 -16.03
C ALA A 83 18.18 -20.23 -17.42
N LYS A 84 18.13 -18.93 -17.75
CA LYS A 84 18.71 -18.40 -18.99
C LYS A 84 20.23 -18.63 -19.06
N GLN A 85 20.95 -18.36 -17.96
CA GLN A 85 22.40 -18.58 -17.91
C GLN A 85 22.76 -20.06 -18.05
N ALA A 86 22.04 -20.95 -17.38
CA ALA A 86 22.21 -22.40 -17.52
C ALA A 86 21.98 -22.84 -18.98
N SER A 87 20.91 -22.38 -19.62
CA SER A 87 20.62 -22.69 -21.03
C SER A 87 21.75 -22.24 -21.97
N ILE A 88 22.29 -21.03 -21.79
CA ILE A 88 23.43 -20.54 -22.58
C ILE A 88 24.69 -21.37 -22.34
N ALA A 89 24.95 -21.80 -21.10
CA ALA A 89 26.09 -22.64 -20.76
C ALA A 89 25.98 -24.01 -21.45
N TYR A 90 24.81 -24.65 -21.44
CA TYR A 90 24.56 -25.90 -22.17
C TYR A 90 24.78 -25.74 -23.68
N THR A 91 24.25 -24.69 -24.30
CA THR A 91 24.43 -24.47 -25.75
C THR A 91 25.89 -24.19 -26.12
N LYS A 92 26.70 -23.63 -25.22
CA LYS A 92 28.14 -23.48 -25.43
C LYS A 92 28.89 -24.80 -25.29
N ALA A 93 28.55 -25.62 -24.29
CA ALA A 93 29.16 -26.94 -24.08
C ALA A 93 28.94 -27.88 -25.27
N ASP A 94 27.72 -27.88 -25.83
CA ASP A 94 27.32 -28.70 -27.00
C ASP A 94 28.06 -28.31 -28.28
N LYS A 95 28.45 -27.03 -28.42
CA LYS A 95 29.21 -26.51 -29.58
C LYS A 95 30.73 -26.72 -29.48
N THR A 96 31.22 -27.27 -28.37
CA THR A 96 32.65 -27.53 -28.13
C THR A 96 32.98 -29.02 -27.98
N SER A 97 32.01 -29.92 -28.19
CA SER A 97 32.22 -31.37 -28.30
C SER A 97 32.28 -31.81 -29.76
#